data_AF-A0A650CJ01-F1
#
_entry.id   AF-A0A650CJ01-F1
#
_cell.length_a   1.000
_cell.length_b   1.000
_cell.length_c   1.000
_cell.angle_alpha   90.00
_cell.angle_beta   90.00
_cell.angle_gamma   90.00
#
_symmetry.space_group_name_H-M   'P 1'
#
loop_
_entity.id
_entity.type
_entity.pdbx_description
1 polymer ?
#
loop_
_entity_poly.entity_id
_entity_poly.type
_entity_poly.pdbx_seq_one_letter_code
_entity_poly.pdbx_strand_id
1 'polypeptide(L)'
;MERESASPDTYVFVPLVNNIKYEYSNSSFAVSKDDTILTINNLNKGKHISTIDEKSRNDKKYVEIHNILVLTGYAIDENSLSLVTTLDPCDYVRGILINGEIQQQPQQQLFTITLSKDEVMNKLYFIRKSEVNFQNDIEISIMVKTVKVGKTKYNSLKIEDDKIMGIVNLYGISDMNAIDDLKRN
;
A
#
# COMPACT_ATOMS: atom_id res chain seq x y z
N MET A 1 17.98 14.25 31.66
CA MET A 1 16.57 14.18 31.25
C MET A 1 16.57 13.49 29.89
N GLU A 2 16.49 12.16 29.89
CA GLU A 2 16.31 11.39 28.65
C GLU A 2 14.96 11.81 28.05
N ARG A 3 14.96 12.30 26.81
CA ARG A 3 13.70 12.51 26.09
C ARG A 3 13.14 11.14 25.82
N GLU A 4 11.94 10.84 26.31
CA GLU A 4 11.14 9.74 25.77
C GLU A 4 11.07 9.95 24.26
N SER A 5 11.71 9.05 23.51
CA SER A 5 11.55 9.01 22.06
C SER A 5 10.08 8.66 21.80
N ALA A 6 9.37 9.52 21.07
CA ALA A 6 8.01 9.24 20.65
C ALA A 6 7.96 7.88 19.92
N SER A 7 6.92 7.10 20.17
CA SER A 7 6.70 5.82 19.47
C SER A 7 6.61 6.07 17.96
N PRO A 8 7.12 5.15 17.12
CA PRO A 8 7.04 5.30 15.67
C PRO A 8 5.57 5.32 15.20
N ASP A 9 5.27 6.10 14.17
CA ASP A 9 3.98 6.03 13.49
C ASP A 9 3.95 4.73 12.65
N THR A 10 2.84 3.97 12.74
CA THR A 10 2.69 2.65 12.12
C THR A 10 2.03 2.73 10.74
N TYR A 11 2.58 1.97 9.80
CA TYR A 11 2.13 1.89 8.42
C TYR A 11 2.10 0.46 7.93
N VAL A 12 1.25 0.22 6.93
CA VAL A 12 1.11 -1.07 6.29
C VAL A 12 1.38 -0.93 4.80
N PHE A 13 2.23 -1.82 4.29
CA PHE A 13 2.37 -2.01 2.85
C PHE A 13 1.21 -2.83 2.31
N VAL A 14 0.43 -2.21 1.42
CA VAL A 14 -0.66 -2.86 0.71
C VAL A 14 -0.27 -3.07 -0.75
N PRO A 15 -0.10 -4.31 -1.21
CA PRO A 15 0.22 -4.58 -2.61
C PRO A 15 -0.96 -4.21 -3.53
N LEU A 16 -0.64 -3.63 -4.69
CA LEU A 16 -1.61 -3.32 -5.75
C LEU A 16 -1.56 -4.40 -6.83
N VAL A 17 -2.48 -5.36 -6.79
CA VAL A 17 -2.49 -6.50 -7.71
C VAL A 17 -3.89 -6.86 -8.20
N ASN A 18 -3.94 -7.70 -9.25
CA ASN A 18 -5.18 -8.13 -9.88
C ASN A 18 -5.95 -9.11 -9.00
N ASN A 19 -7.27 -9.21 -9.25
CA ASN A 19 -8.14 -10.23 -8.65
C ASN A 19 -8.16 -10.19 -7.11
N ILE A 20 -7.96 -9.00 -6.56
CA ILE A 20 -8.13 -8.70 -5.14
C ILE A 20 -9.23 -7.66 -5.01
N LYS A 21 -10.03 -7.81 -3.96
CA LYS A 21 -11.00 -6.80 -3.53
C LYS A 21 -10.36 -5.89 -2.49
N TYR A 22 -10.46 -4.57 -2.71
CA TYR A 22 -10.12 -3.57 -1.72
C TYR A 22 -11.41 -2.97 -1.20
N GLU A 23 -11.58 -2.90 0.12
CA GLU A 23 -12.79 -2.38 0.75
C GLU A 23 -12.42 -1.40 1.86
N TYR A 24 -13.01 -0.21 1.83
CA TYR A 24 -12.92 0.74 2.93
C TYR A 24 -14.30 0.90 3.56
N SER A 25 -14.42 0.59 4.85
CA SER A 25 -15.67 0.73 5.61
C SER A 25 -15.38 0.97 7.09
N ASN A 26 -16.18 1.79 7.77
CA ASN A 26 -16.12 1.98 9.22
C ASN A 26 -14.70 2.24 9.79
N SER A 27 -13.89 3.06 9.10
CA SER A 27 -12.50 3.35 9.47
C SER A 27 -11.56 2.13 9.48
N SER A 28 -11.93 1.08 8.74
CA SER A 28 -11.13 -0.10 8.47
C SER A 28 -10.95 -0.26 6.96
N PHE A 29 -9.81 -0.81 6.58
CA PHE A 29 -9.47 -1.12 5.20
C PHE A 29 -9.15 -2.61 5.08
N ALA A 30 -9.89 -3.31 4.22
CA ALA A 30 -9.72 -4.73 3.99
C ALA A 30 -9.19 -4.98 2.57
N VAL A 31 -8.28 -5.94 2.48
CA VAL A 31 -7.75 -6.47 1.24
C VAL A 31 -8.06 -7.96 1.24
N SER A 32 -8.87 -8.43 0.30
CA SER A 32 -9.34 -9.81 0.32
C SER A 32 -9.28 -10.50 -1.04
N LYS A 33 -9.05 -11.81 -0.99
CA LYS A 33 -9.16 -12.72 -2.11
C LYS A 33 -9.63 -14.08 -1.59
N ASP A 34 -10.72 -14.57 -2.14
CA ASP A 34 -11.37 -15.81 -1.69
C ASP A 34 -11.58 -15.77 -0.15
N ASP A 35 -11.06 -16.74 0.59
CA ASP A 35 -11.16 -16.81 2.05
C ASP A 35 -10.05 -16.02 2.79
N THR A 36 -9.07 -15.47 2.07
CA THR A 36 -7.97 -14.70 2.65
C THR A 36 -8.37 -13.24 2.81
N ILE A 37 -8.31 -12.71 4.03
CA ILE A 37 -8.60 -11.30 4.34
C ILE A 37 -7.45 -10.71 5.17
N LEU A 38 -6.93 -9.58 4.71
CA LEU A 38 -6.05 -8.69 5.45
C LEU A 38 -6.87 -7.47 5.88
N THR A 39 -7.04 -7.27 7.17
CA THR A 39 -7.76 -6.11 7.72
C THR A 39 -6.77 -5.15 8.37
N ILE A 40 -6.92 -3.87 8.06
CA ILE A 40 -6.09 -2.78 8.55
C ILE A 40 -6.99 -1.79 9.30
N ASN A 41 -6.70 -1.61 10.59
CA ASN A 41 -7.48 -0.77 11.50
C ASN A 41 -6.67 0.45 11.94
N ASN A 42 -7.25 1.28 12.82
CA ASN A 42 -6.62 2.48 13.38
C ASN A 42 -6.17 3.47 12.29
N LEU A 43 -6.93 3.53 11.19
CA LEU A 43 -6.59 4.34 10.04
C LEU A 43 -6.71 5.84 10.37
N ASN A 44 -5.63 6.59 10.16
CA ASN A 44 -5.68 8.04 10.07
C ASN A 44 -5.48 8.46 8.60
N LYS A 45 -6.59 8.81 7.93
CA LYS A 45 -6.59 9.22 6.52
C LYS A 45 -5.63 10.37 6.21
N GLY A 46 -5.46 11.30 7.15
CA GLY A 46 -4.58 12.45 7.00
C GLY A 46 -3.09 12.14 7.16
N LYS A 47 -2.73 10.88 7.47
CA LYS A 47 -1.35 10.45 7.72
C LYS A 47 -0.82 9.43 6.71
N HIS A 48 -1.58 9.03 5.70
CA HIS A 48 -1.07 8.06 4.71
C HIS A 48 0.18 8.61 3.99
N ILE A 49 1.18 7.75 3.72
CA ILE A 49 2.38 8.13 2.96
C ILE A 49 2.06 8.19 1.48
N SER A 50 1.39 7.16 0.98
CA SER A 50 0.78 7.22 -0.35
C SER A 50 -0.38 8.20 -0.31
N THR A 51 -0.48 9.06 -1.31
CA THR A 51 -1.61 9.99 -1.46
C THR A 51 -2.30 9.74 -2.80
N ILE A 52 -3.59 10.02 -2.82
CA ILE A 52 -4.42 9.98 -4.03
C ILE A 52 -5.17 11.29 -4.07
N ASP A 53 -4.94 12.06 -5.13
CA ASP A 53 -5.45 13.41 -5.26
C ASP A 53 -6.26 13.57 -6.55
N GLU A 54 -7.41 14.23 -6.46
CA GLU A 54 -8.13 14.74 -7.63
C GLU A 54 -7.37 15.95 -8.18
N LYS A 55 -7.05 15.90 -9.47
CA LYS A 55 -6.42 16.98 -10.22
C LYS A 55 -7.31 17.39 -11.38
N SER A 56 -7.10 18.60 -11.89
CA SER A 56 -7.76 19.11 -13.09
C SER A 56 -6.73 19.67 -14.06
N ARG A 57 -6.86 19.32 -15.34
CA ARG A 57 -6.07 19.89 -16.43
C ARG A 57 -6.94 20.02 -17.68
N ASN A 58 -7.00 21.21 -18.26
CA ASN A 58 -7.81 21.49 -19.46
C ASN A 58 -9.27 21.03 -19.31
N ASP A 59 -9.92 21.39 -18.19
CA ASP A 59 -11.29 21.00 -17.82
C ASP A 59 -11.54 19.48 -17.68
N LYS A 60 -10.49 18.67 -17.78
CA LYS A 60 -10.53 17.23 -17.51
C LYS A 60 -10.03 16.96 -16.09
N LYS A 61 -10.87 16.34 -15.28
CA LYS A 61 -10.48 15.82 -13.98
C LYS A 61 -9.83 14.45 -14.12
N TYR A 62 -8.82 14.20 -13.30
CA TYR A 62 -8.12 12.92 -13.23
C TYR A 62 -7.65 12.66 -11.80
N VAL A 63 -7.38 11.41 -11.48
CA VAL A 63 -6.81 11.01 -10.20
C VAL A 63 -5.32 10.75 -10.39
N GLU A 64 -4.50 11.35 -9.53
CA GLU A 64 -3.08 11.08 -9.46
C GLU A 64 -2.74 10.35 -8.16
N ILE A 65 -1.93 9.29 -8.27
CA ILE A 65 -1.43 8.52 -7.12
C ILE A 65 0.05 8.82 -6.93
N HIS A 66 0.43 9.23 -5.73
CA HIS A 66 1.80 9.55 -5.34
C HIS A 66 2.36 8.57 -4.30
N ASN A 67 3.69 8.57 -4.18
CA ASN A 67 4.45 7.74 -3.23
C ASN A 67 4.05 6.26 -3.28
N ILE A 68 4.05 5.69 -4.49
CA ILE A 68 3.86 4.25 -4.68
C ILE A 68 5.17 3.57 -4.32
N LEU A 69 5.16 2.70 -3.31
CA LEU A 69 6.34 1.95 -2.89
C LEU A 69 6.58 0.79 -3.85
N VAL A 70 7.84 0.58 -4.23
CA VAL A 70 8.28 -0.56 -5.02
C VAL A 70 9.23 -1.40 -4.17
N LEU A 71 8.81 -2.63 -3.83
CA LEU A 71 9.64 -3.60 -3.11
C LEU A 71 10.26 -4.58 -4.10
N THR A 72 11.58 -4.44 -4.32
CA THR A 72 12.38 -5.31 -5.21
C THR A 72 12.88 -6.56 -4.50
N GLY A 73 13.12 -7.66 -5.22
CA GLY A 73 13.52 -8.94 -4.63
C GLY A 73 12.36 -9.71 -3.99
N TYR A 74 11.12 -9.26 -4.25
CA TYR A 74 9.88 -9.85 -3.77
C TYR A 74 8.91 -10.10 -4.92
N ALA A 75 8.16 -11.19 -4.81
CA ALA A 75 6.96 -11.45 -5.58
C ALA A 75 5.77 -11.64 -4.62
N ILE A 76 4.54 -11.52 -5.12
CA ILE A 76 3.35 -11.78 -4.32
C ILE A 76 2.85 -13.21 -4.51
N ASP A 77 2.50 -13.90 -3.43
CA ASP A 77 1.59 -15.04 -3.48
C ASP A 77 0.17 -14.50 -3.45
N GLU A 78 -0.44 -14.35 -4.64
CA GLU A 78 -1.77 -13.74 -4.78
C GLU A 78 -2.85 -14.47 -3.96
N ASN A 79 -2.68 -15.73 -3.56
CA ASN A 79 -3.69 -16.47 -2.79
C ASN A 79 -3.61 -16.17 -1.29
N SER A 80 -2.41 -15.91 -0.78
CA SER A 80 -2.19 -15.58 0.64
C SER A 80 -1.99 -14.09 0.90
N LEU A 81 -1.99 -13.27 -0.16
CA LEU A 81 -1.73 -11.82 -0.12
C LEU A 81 -0.37 -11.44 0.48
N SER A 82 0.53 -12.41 0.59
CA SER A 82 1.81 -12.27 1.28
C SER A 82 2.95 -12.17 0.28
N LEU A 83 3.97 -11.38 0.61
CA LEU A 83 5.19 -11.29 -0.18
C LEU A 83 6.09 -12.49 0.09
N VAL A 84 6.69 -13.00 -0.97
CA VAL A 84 7.69 -14.06 -0.95
C VAL A 84 9.00 -13.47 -1.46
N THR A 85 10.06 -13.55 -0.66
CA THR A 85 11.39 -13.14 -1.09
C THR A 85 11.88 -14.07 -2.19
N THR A 86 12.20 -13.53 -3.37
CA THR A 86 12.68 -14.30 -4.52
C THR A 86 14.18 -14.22 -4.71
N LEU A 87 14.82 -13.21 -4.11
CA LEU A 87 16.23 -12.84 -4.32
C LEU A 87 16.56 -12.44 -5.78
N ASP A 88 15.56 -12.31 -6.65
CA ASP A 88 15.73 -11.76 -7.99
C ASP A 88 15.46 -10.24 -7.95
N PRO A 89 16.47 -9.38 -8.17
CA PRO A 89 16.28 -7.93 -8.14
C PRO A 89 15.35 -7.41 -9.25
N CYS A 90 15.06 -8.21 -10.27
CA CYS A 90 14.11 -7.88 -11.33
C CYS A 90 12.66 -8.15 -10.93
N ASP A 91 12.43 -9.01 -9.94
CA ASP A 91 11.11 -9.17 -9.35
C ASP A 91 10.80 -7.98 -8.44
N TYR A 92 9.59 -7.44 -8.57
CA TYR A 92 9.12 -6.39 -7.69
C TYR A 92 7.60 -6.43 -7.52
N VAL A 93 7.15 -5.92 -6.38
CA VAL A 93 5.73 -5.65 -6.12
C VAL A 93 5.55 -4.16 -5.85
N ARG A 94 4.55 -3.56 -6.48
CA ARG A 94 4.15 -2.17 -6.24
C ARG A 94 2.99 -2.13 -5.26
N GLY A 95 3.00 -1.13 -4.39
CA GLY A 95 1.97 -0.99 -3.37
C GLY A 95 1.84 0.43 -2.83
N ILE A 96 0.82 0.63 -2.01
CA ILE A 96 0.61 1.85 -1.24
C ILE A 96 1.05 1.63 0.20
N LEU A 97 1.49 2.70 0.85
CA LEU A 97 1.78 2.75 2.29
C LEU A 97 0.69 3.56 2.98
N ILE A 98 -0.15 2.87 3.75
CA ILE A 98 -1.25 3.47 4.48
C ILE A 98 -0.96 3.44 5.97
N ASN A 99 -1.28 4.52 6.68
CA ASN A 99 -1.18 4.56 8.14
C ASN A 99 -2.25 3.66 8.74
N GLY A 100 -1.85 2.82 9.70
CA GLY A 100 -2.72 1.89 10.39
C GLY A 100 -1.97 0.63 10.84
N GLU A 101 -2.73 -0.32 11.38
CA GLU A 101 -2.20 -1.54 11.97
C GLU A 101 -2.92 -2.75 11.39
N ILE A 102 -2.15 -3.80 11.09
CA ILE A 102 -2.72 -5.08 10.64
C ILE A 102 -3.40 -5.77 11.82
N GLN A 103 -4.68 -6.13 11.64
CA GLN A 103 -5.35 -7.05 12.53
C GLN A 103 -4.83 -8.46 12.28
N GLN A 104 -3.80 -8.84 13.03
CA GLN A 104 -3.05 -10.07 12.80
C GLN A 104 -3.93 -11.32 12.97
N GLN A 105 -3.95 -12.17 11.94
CA GLN A 105 -4.49 -13.52 12.05
C GLN A 105 -3.38 -14.55 12.35
N PRO A 106 -3.69 -15.69 13.02
CA PRO A 106 -2.68 -16.65 13.48
C PRO A 106 -1.75 -17.22 12.38
N GLN A 107 -2.18 -17.19 11.12
CA GLN A 107 -1.46 -17.75 9.97
C GLN A 107 -0.64 -16.70 9.20
N GLN A 108 -0.68 -15.44 9.63
CA GLN A 108 -0.06 -14.32 8.94
C GLN A 108 1.31 -13.99 9.55
N GLN A 109 2.36 -14.12 8.74
CA GLN A 109 3.71 -13.71 9.14
C GLN A 109 3.94 -12.24 8.76
N LEU A 110 4.37 -11.46 9.75
CA LEU A 110 4.69 -10.05 9.59
C LEU A 110 6.19 -9.84 9.63
N PHE A 111 6.67 -9.02 8.71
CA PHE A 111 8.00 -8.43 8.75
C PHE A 111 7.84 -6.94 8.99
N THR A 112 8.47 -6.42 10.04
CA THR A 112 8.45 -5.00 10.37
C THR A 112 9.82 -4.39 10.16
N ILE A 113 9.83 -3.17 9.63
CA ILE A 113 11.03 -2.34 9.54
C ILE A 113 10.74 -0.97 10.14
N THR A 114 11.67 -0.48 10.96
CA THR A 114 11.62 0.88 11.49
C THR A 114 12.67 1.71 10.79
N LEU A 115 12.25 2.84 10.21
CA LEU A 115 13.13 3.82 9.58
C LEU A 115 13.07 5.11 10.37
N SER A 116 14.23 5.77 10.51
CA SER A 116 14.25 7.14 10.97
C SER A 116 13.45 8.03 10.02
N LYS A 117 12.71 8.98 10.56
CA LYS A 117 11.86 9.91 9.79
C LYS A 117 12.60 10.60 8.63
N ASP A 118 13.89 10.90 8.82
CA ASP A 118 14.74 11.60 7.84
C ASP A 118 15.19 10.68 6.69
N GLU A 119 15.05 9.35 6.86
CA GLU A 119 15.53 8.34 5.92
C GLU A 119 14.43 7.75 5.04
N VAL A 120 13.16 7.95 5.39
CA VAL A 120 12.01 7.30 4.73
C VAL A 120 11.98 7.56 3.23
N MET A 121 12.03 8.83 2.80
CA MET A 121 11.95 9.20 1.38
C MET A 121 13.24 8.94 0.59
N ASN A 122 14.35 8.74 1.32
CA ASN A 122 15.69 8.54 0.77
C ASN A 122 16.03 7.06 0.57
N LYS A 123 15.65 6.20 1.53
CA LYS A 123 15.94 4.75 1.49
C LYS A 123 14.88 3.94 0.79
N LEU A 124 13.61 4.33 0.89
CA LEU A 124 12.53 3.61 0.24
C LEU A 124 12.41 4.00 -1.23
N TYR A 125 12.21 2.99 -2.09
CA TYR A 125 12.06 3.22 -3.51
C TYR A 125 10.61 3.58 -3.87
N PHE A 126 10.32 4.88 -3.80
CA PHE A 126 9.04 5.45 -4.23
C PHE A 126 9.09 5.92 -5.69
N ILE A 127 8.05 5.58 -6.46
CA ILE A 127 7.74 6.23 -7.75
C ILE A 127 6.67 7.31 -7.55
N ARG A 128 6.64 8.31 -8.45
CA ARG A 128 5.73 9.47 -8.36
C ARG A 128 5.83 10.18 -7.00
N LYS A 129 7.06 10.47 -6.58
CA LYS A 129 7.36 11.06 -5.27
C LYS A 129 6.62 12.39 -5.09
N SER A 130 5.97 12.54 -3.94
CA SER A 130 5.48 13.80 -3.40
C SER A 130 6.08 14.00 -2.00
N GLU A 131 6.08 15.25 -1.53
CA GLU A 131 6.64 15.57 -0.22
C GLU A 131 5.75 15.01 0.91
N VAL A 132 6.38 14.40 1.92
CA VAL A 132 5.70 13.89 3.12
C VAL A 132 6.46 14.38 4.34
N ASN A 133 5.75 15.05 5.25
CA ASN A 133 6.33 15.61 6.47
C ASN A 133 6.15 14.65 7.65
N PHE A 134 7.24 14.00 8.06
CA PHE A 134 7.24 13.04 9.16
C PHE A 134 7.56 13.72 10.50
N GLN A 135 6.74 13.46 11.51
CA GLN A 135 6.98 13.93 12.88
C GLN A 135 7.79 12.92 13.70
N ASN A 136 7.47 11.64 13.54
CA ASN A 136 8.08 10.51 14.22
C ASN A 136 8.77 9.58 13.23
N ASP A 137 9.59 8.67 13.76
CA ASP A 137 10.09 7.52 13.00
C ASP A 137 8.93 6.66 12.50
N ILE A 138 9.20 5.86 11.46
CA ILE A 138 8.17 5.15 10.71
C ILE A 138 8.39 3.66 10.84
N GLU A 139 7.39 2.94 11.34
CA GLU A 139 7.35 1.49 11.31
C GLU A 139 6.47 1.02 10.16
N ILE A 140 7.01 0.17 9.29
CA ILE A 140 6.28 -0.40 8.15
C ILE A 140 6.12 -1.90 8.38
N SER A 141 4.87 -2.34 8.46
CA SER A 141 4.47 -3.73 8.48
C SER A 141 4.26 -4.26 7.06
N ILE A 142 4.86 -5.40 6.78
CA ILE A 142 4.79 -6.10 5.50
C ILE A 142 4.35 -7.54 5.75
N MET A 143 3.30 -7.96 5.04
CA MET A 143 2.86 -9.35 5.03
C MET A 143 3.84 -10.20 4.23
N VAL A 144 4.43 -11.21 4.87
CA VAL A 144 5.43 -12.09 4.24
C VAL A 144 5.09 -13.55 4.41
N LYS A 145 5.66 -14.40 3.56
CA LYS A 145 5.52 -15.85 3.65
C LYS A 145 6.80 -16.54 3.20
N THR A 146 7.22 -17.54 3.97
CA THR A 146 8.37 -18.37 3.63
C THR A 146 7.89 -19.62 2.89
N VAL A 147 8.18 -19.71 1.60
CA VAL A 147 7.87 -20.88 0.75
C VAL A 147 9.00 -21.16 -0.22
N LYS A 148 8.98 -22.36 -0.83
CA LYS A 148 9.82 -22.65 -1.98
C LYS A 148 9.42 -21.75 -3.15
N VAL A 149 10.34 -20.89 -3.57
CA VAL A 149 10.12 -19.96 -4.69
C VAL A 149 10.07 -20.75 -6.00
N GLY A 150 8.99 -20.56 -6.75
CA GLY A 150 8.83 -21.08 -8.11
C GLY A 150 9.14 -20.02 -9.17
N LYS A 151 8.78 -20.31 -10.43
CA LYS A 151 8.88 -19.33 -11.51
C LYS A 151 7.92 -18.18 -11.28
N THR A 152 8.42 -16.94 -11.29
CA THR A 152 7.59 -15.73 -11.23
C THR A 152 7.04 -15.36 -12.61
N LYS A 153 5.94 -14.60 -12.62
CA LYS A 153 5.29 -14.10 -13.83
C LYS A 153 5.01 -12.62 -13.67
N TYR A 154 5.40 -11.84 -14.68
CA TYR A 154 5.01 -10.45 -14.75
C TYR A 154 3.49 -10.31 -14.92
N ASN A 155 2.88 -9.45 -14.10
CA ASN A 155 1.48 -9.11 -14.17
C ASN A 155 1.31 -7.59 -14.09
N SER A 156 0.58 -7.00 -15.02
CA SER A 156 0.23 -5.57 -14.99
C SER A 156 -1.11 -5.40 -14.28
N LEU A 157 -1.22 -4.43 -13.37
CA LEU A 157 -2.49 -4.09 -12.74
C LEU A 157 -3.54 -3.74 -13.80
N LYS A 158 -4.71 -4.36 -13.70
CA LYS A 158 -5.93 -4.05 -14.44
C LYS A 158 -6.88 -3.43 -13.44
N ILE A 159 -7.22 -2.17 -13.66
CA ILE A 159 -8.09 -1.41 -12.77
C ILE A 159 -9.53 -1.72 -13.14
N GLU A 160 -10.16 -2.64 -12.39
CA GLU A 160 -11.58 -2.95 -12.51
C GLU A 160 -12.41 -2.10 -11.54
N ASP A 161 -13.65 -1.77 -11.96
CA ASP A 161 -14.52 -0.76 -11.33
C ASP A 161 -14.77 -0.97 -9.83
N ASP A 162 -15.00 -2.22 -9.43
CA ASP A 162 -15.28 -2.63 -8.06
C ASP A 162 -14.02 -2.72 -7.20
N LYS A 163 -12.88 -3.06 -7.81
CA LYS A 163 -11.62 -3.30 -7.10
C LYS A 163 -10.95 -2.02 -6.64
N ILE A 164 -10.89 -0.98 -7.49
CA ILE A 164 -10.21 0.27 -7.13
C ILE A 164 -11.04 1.16 -6.19
N MET A 165 -12.35 0.92 -6.12
CA MET A 165 -13.27 1.78 -5.38
C MET A 165 -12.95 1.80 -3.87
N GLY A 166 -12.50 0.69 -3.28
CA GLY A 166 -12.08 0.69 -1.88
C GLY A 166 -10.87 1.60 -1.62
N ILE A 167 -9.91 1.61 -2.55
CA ILE A 167 -8.74 2.50 -2.46
C ILE A 167 -9.19 3.97 -2.63
N VAL A 168 -9.99 4.26 -3.65
CA VAL A 168 -10.52 5.61 -3.89
C VAL A 168 -11.33 6.12 -2.67
N ASN A 169 -12.18 5.28 -2.09
CA ASN A 169 -12.97 5.59 -0.88
C ASN A 169 -12.09 5.79 0.36
N LEU A 170 -10.96 5.08 0.47
CA LEU A 170 -9.98 5.30 1.54
C LEU A 170 -9.52 6.76 1.55
N TYR A 171 -9.25 7.34 0.37
CA TYR A 171 -8.81 8.73 0.20
C TYR A 171 -9.95 9.75 0.04
N GLY A 172 -11.21 9.32 0.03
CA GLY A 172 -12.37 10.23 -0.04
C GLY A 172 -12.60 10.86 -1.41
N ILE A 173 -12.06 10.24 -2.46
CA ILE A 173 -12.25 10.65 -3.85
C ILE A 173 -13.67 10.24 -4.27
N SER A 174 -14.41 11.15 -4.91
CA SER A 174 -15.84 10.92 -5.22
C SER A 174 -16.22 11.29 -6.66
N ASP A 175 -15.34 11.97 -7.39
CA ASP A 175 -15.59 12.30 -8.79
C ASP A 175 -15.41 11.09 -9.70
N MET A 176 -16.53 10.52 -10.14
CA MET A 176 -16.56 9.34 -11.02
C MET A 176 -15.83 9.57 -12.37
N ASN A 177 -15.81 10.80 -12.90
CA ASN A 177 -15.07 11.08 -14.14
C ASN A 177 -13.55 11.00 -13.88
N ALA A 178 -13.09 11.49 -12.74
CA ALA A 178 -11.68 11.41 -12.35
C ALA A 178 -11.25 9.96 -12.09
N ILE A 179 -12.13 9.18 -11.45
CA ILE A 179 -11.93 7.74 -11.21
C ILE A 179 -11.90 6.96 -12.52
N ASP A 180 -12.76 7.30 -13.48
CA ASP A 180 -12.75 6.67 -14.81
C ASP A 180 -11.49 6.96 -15.61
N ASP A 181 -10.86 8.13 -15.40
CA ASP A 181 -9.58 8.43 -16.03
C ASP A 181 -8.43 7.59 -15.45
N LEU A 182 -8.45 7.33 -14.15
CA LEU A 182 -7.48 6.44 -13.50
C LEU A 182 -7.47 5.06 -14.15
N LYS A 183 -8.64 4.56 -14.56
CA LYS A 183 -8.79 3.24 -15.20
C LYS A 183 -8.19 3.15 -16.60
N ARG A 184 -8.00 4.28 -17.27
CA ARG A 184 -7.58 4.35 -18.69
C ARG A 184 -6.07 4.54 -18.85
N ASN A 185 -5.35 4.81 -17.76
CA ASN A 185 -3.89 5.03 -17.73
C ASN A 185 -3.14 3.81 -17.19
#